data_AF-A0A293MTS1-F1
#
_entry.id   AF-A0A293MTS1-F1
#
_cell.length_a   1.000
_cell.length_b   1.000
_cell.length_c   1.000
_cell.angle_alpha   90.00
_cell.angle_beta   90.00
_cell.angle_gamma   90.00
#
_symmetry.space_group_name_H-M   'P 1'
#
loop_
_entity.id
_entity.type
_entity.pdbx_description
1 polymer ?
#
loop_
_entity_poly.entity_id
_entity_poly.type
_entity_poly.pdbx_seq_one_letter_code
_entity_poly.pdbx_strand_id
1 'polypeptide(L)'
;MQAAILHDTVEDTDTTFEEIEKVFGKRVRDVVAEVTDDKTLAKHVRKQLQIENASKCSYEARLIKLADKLYNLRDLHASLPEGWSERRAQEYFDWAEKVVQGLRGTNKDMEAELDKLFKEHSSPVESVAL
;
A
#
# COMPACT_ATOMS: atom_id res chain seq x y z
N MET A 1 -10.19 -0.30 12.39
CA MET A 1 -10.08 1.18 12.34
C MET A 1 -8.81 1.68 13.05
N GLN A 2 -8.57 1.37 14.33
CA GLN A 2 -7.37 1.81 15.05
C GLN A 2 -6.06 1.46 14.32
N ALA A 3 -5.88 0.20 13.91
CA ALA A 3 -4.69 -0.21 13.17
C ALA A 3 -4.52 0.51 11.82
N ALA A 4 -5.60 0.93 11.16
CA ALA A 4 -5.51 1.70 9.93
C ALA A 4 -4.99 3.13 10.19
N ILE A 5 -5.40 3.76 11.30
CA ILE A 5 -4.89 5.07 11.71
C ILE A 5 -3.40 4.98 12.10
N LEU A 6 -2.98 3.84 12.66
CA LEU A 6 -1.64 3.62 13.21
C LEU A 6 -0.66 2.97 12.22
N HIS A 7 -1.08 2.61 11.00
CA HIS A 7 -0.35 1.66 10.16
C HIS A 7 1.10 2.07 9.85
N ASP A 8 1.37 3.36 9.70
CA ASP A 8 2.72 3.90 9.44
C ASP A 8 3.47 4.35 10.70
N THR A 9 2.85 4.32 11.88
CA THR A 9 3.44 4.93 13.10
C THR A 9 4.75 4.26 13.50
N VAL A 10 4.82 2.93 13.49
CA VAL A 10 6.08 2.21 13.79
C VAL A 10 7.10 2.33 12.65
N GLU A 11 6.62 2.54 11.43
CA GLU A 11 7.47 2.60 10.25
C GLU A 11 8.19 3.95 10.10
N ASP A 12 7.49 5.05 10.37
CA ASP A 12 7.93 6.41 10.04
C ASP A 12 8.09 7.33 11.26
N THR A 13 7.93 6.81 12.48
CA THR A 13 8.13 7.56 13.74
C THR A 13 8.91 6.74 14.77
N ASP A 14 9.19 7.34 15.93
CA ASP A 14 9.86 6.65 17.06
C ASP A 14 8.93 5.70 17.85
N THR A 15 7.68 5.51 17.40
CA THR A 15 6.68 4.67 18.08
C THR A 15 7.07 3.20 18.05
N THR A 16 6.97 2.49 19.18
CA THR A 16 7.29 1.05 19.23
C THR A 16 6.07 0.15 19.26
N PHE A 17 6.24 -1.13 18.89
CA PHE A 17 5.17 -2.13 19.02
C PHE A 17 4.72 -2.31 20.48
N GLU A 18 5.63 -2.24 21.44
CA GLU A 18 5.32 -2.33 22.87
C GLU A 18 4.41 -1.17 23.31
N GLU A 19 4.64 0.03 22.80
CA GLU A 19 3.79 1.18 23.06
C GLU A 19 2.38 0.98 22.48
N ILE A 20 2.28 0.48 21.24
CA ILE A 20 0.99 0.17 20.63
C ILE A 20 0.25 -0.91 21.42
N GLU A 21 0.94 -1.97 21.85
CA GLU A 21 0.33 -3.04 22.63
C GLU A 21 -0.16 -2.53 23.99
N LYS A 22 0.62 -1.67 24.65
CA LYS A 22 0.25 -1.08 25.95
C LYS A 22 -0.98 -0.19 25.86
N VAL A 23 -1.14 0.59 24.79
CA VAL A 23 -2.22 1.59 24.66
C VAL A 23 -3.46 1.02 23.95
N PHE A 24 -3.27 0.20 22.92
CA PHE A 24 -4.34 -0.27 22.04
C PHE A 24 -4.58 -1.78 22.11
N GLY A 25 -3.73 -2.50 22.85
CA GLY A 25 -3.84 -3.95 23.04
C GLY A 25 -3.16 -4.77 21.94
N LYS A 26 -2.88 -6.03 22.28
CA LYS A 26 -2.14 -6.98 21.44
C LYS A 26 -2.71 -7.14 20.03
N ARG A 27 -4.03 -7.18 19.89
CA ARG A 27 -4.69 -7.35 18.58
C ARG A 27 -4.36 -6.22 17.61
N VAL A 28 -4.37 -4.96 18.08
CA VAL A 28 -4.02 -3.81 17.25
C VAL A 28 -2.55 -3.86 16.89
N ARG A 29 -1.68 -4.15 17.88
CA ARG A 29 -0.24 -4.31 17.64
C ARG A 29 0.06 -5.38 16.60
N ASP A 30 -0.57 -6.54 16.68
CA ASP A 30 -0.36 -7.65 15.73
C ASP A 30 -0.71 -7.20 14.30
N VAL A 31 -1.84 -6.52 14.11
CA VAL A 31 -2.24 -6.02 12.77
C VAL A 31 -1.29 -4.92 12.28
N VAL A 32 -0.85 -4.00 13.15
CA VAL A 32 0.14 -2.98 12.78
C VAL A 32 1.45 -3.63 12.33
N ALA A 33 1.92 -4.66 13.05
CA ALA A 33 3.13 -5.39 12.68
C ALA A 33 3.04 -6.07 11.30
N GLU A 34 1.85 -6.54 10.88
CA GLU A 34 1.66 -7.13 9.55
C GLU A 34 1.71 -6.10 8.40
N VAL A 35 1.45 -4.83 8.70
CA VAL A 35 1.42 -3.73 7.72
C VAL A 35 2.64 -2.82 7.75
N THR A 36 3.53 -2.98 8.73
CA THR A 36 4.82 -2.29 8.83
C THR A 36 5.92 -3.00 8.03
N ASP A 37 6.63 -2.27 7.17
CA ASP A 37 7.82 -2.77 6.49
C ASP A 37 9.07 -2.70 7.39
N ASP A 38 9.99 -3.66 7.24
CA ASP A 38 11.30 -3.61 7.89
C ASP A 38 12.23 -2.61 7.19
N LYS A 39 12.35 -1.39 7.75
CA LYS A 39 13.20 -0.31 7.22
C LYS A 39 14.71 -0.62 7.25
N THR A 40 15.16 -1.69 7.91
CA THR A 40 16.57 -2.12 7.86
C THR A 40 16.94 -2.75 6.51
N LEU A 41 15.94 -3.22 5.75
CA LEU A 41 16.13 -3.82 4.44
C LEU A 41 16.16 -2.76 3.34
N ALA A 42 16.86 -3.05 2.24
CA ALA A 42 16.87 -2.18 1.06
C ALA A 42 15.45 -2.04 0.45
N LYS A 43 15.15 -0.86 -0.10
CA LYS A 43 13.81 -0.54 -0.62
C LYS A 43 13.24 -1.57 -1.62
N HIS A 44 14.08 -2.08 -2.52
CA HIS A 44 13.65 -3.08 -3.49
C HIS A 44 13.30 -4.43 -2.84
N VAL A 45 14.01 -4.80 -1.76
CA VAL A 45 13.72 -6.00 -0.97
C VAL A 45 12.39 -5.85 -0.25
N ARG A 46 12.12 -4.70 0.38
CA ARG A 46 10.82 -4.43 1.04
C ARG A 46 9.66 -4.52 0.06
N LYS A 47 9.80 -3.89 -1.12
CA LYS A 47 8.82 -3.98 -2.20
C LYS A 47 8.54 -5.41 -2.65
N GLN A 48 9.58 -6.25 -2.74
CA GLN A 48 9.45 -7.65 -3.10
C GLN A 48 8.73 -8.45 -1.99
N LEU A 49 9.08 -8.23 -0.72
CA LEU A 49 8.42 -8.85 0.42
C LEU A 49 6.93 -8.49 0.51
N GLN A 50 6.54 -7.25 0.17
CA GLN A 50 5.12 -6.88 0.11
C GLN A 50 4.34 -7.74 -0.89
N ILE A 51 4.93 -8.08 -2.04
CA ILE A 51 4.30 -8.97 -3.03
C ILE A 51 4.21 -10.40 -2.49
N GLU A 52 5.32 -10.93 -1.96
CA GLU A 52 5.41 -12.31 -1.49
C GLU A 52 4.53 -12.61 -0.26
N ASN A 53 4.29 -11.60 0.56
CA ASN A 53 3.56 -11.75 1.82
C ASN A 53 2.10 -11.25 1.73
N ALA A 54 1.69 -10.59 0.64
CA ALA A 54 0.35 -10.05 0.48
C ALA A 54 -0.77 -11.07 0.81
N SER A 55 -0.67 -12.28 0.25
CA SER A 55 -1.67 -13.35 0.46
C SER A 55 -1.60 -14.02 1.84
N LYS A 56 -0.47 -13.87 2.55
CA LYS A 56 -0.22 -14.45 3.87
C LYS A 56 -0.73 -13.56 5.01
N CYS A 57 -1.05 -12.31 4.72
CA CYS A 57 -1.58 -11.36 5.70
C CYS A 57 -2.97 -11.76 6.18
N SER A 58 -3.28 -11.43 7.43
CA SER A 58 -4.61 -11.53 8.00
C SER A 58 -5.63 -10.69 7.23
N TYR A 59 -6.92 -11.03 7.38
CA TYR A 59 -8.00 -10.29 6.70
C TYR A 59 -7.98 -8.79 7.03
N GLU A 60 -7.70 -8.42 8.29
CA GLU A 60 -7.62 -7.02 8.71
C GLU A 60 -6.42 -6.29 8.10
N ALA A 61 -5.25 -6.93 8.06
CA ALA A 61 -4.07 -6.38 7.42
C ALA A 61 -4.27 -6.21 5.90
N ARG A 62 -4.94 -7.17 5.23
CA ARG A 62 -5.26 -7.04 3.80
C ARG A 62 -6.22 -5.89 3.53
N LEU A 63 -7.21 -5.64 4.39
CA LEU A 63 -8.09 -4.47 4.27
C LEU A 63 -7.30 -3.16 4.35
N ILE A 64 -6.37 -3.05 5.31
CA ILE A 64 -5.53 -1.85 5.47
C ILE A 64 -4.64 -1.67 4.25
N LYS A 65 -3.95 -2.72 3.79
CA LYS A 65 -3.09 -2.65 2.61
C LYS A 65 -3.85 -2.28 1.34
N LEU A 66 -5.09 -2.77 1.15
CA LEU A 66 -5.94 -2.34 0.03
C LEU A 66 -6.29 -0.86 0.11
N ALA A 67 -6.70 -0.39 1.29
CA ALA A 67 -7.06 1.01 1.51
C ALA A 67 -5.85 1.96 1.29
N ASP A 68 -4.69 1.59 1.82
CA ASP A 68 -3.42 2.29 1.64
C ASP A 68 -3.06 2.41 0.14
N LYS A 69 -3.09 1.29 -0.60
CA LYS A 69 -2.79 1.31 -2.04
C LYS A 69 -3.80 2.14 -2.82
N LEU A 70 -5.08 2.05 -2.48
CA LEU A 70 -6.12 2.84 -3.14
C LEU A 70 -5.91 4.33 -2.90
N TYR A 71 -5.60 4.74 -1.67
CA TYR A 71 -5.30 6.13 -1.35
C TYR A 71 -4.07 6.63 -2.12
N ASN A 72 -2.95 5.91 -2.03
CA ASN A 72 -1.69 6.30 -2.67
C ASN A 72 -1.80 6.38 -4.20
N LEU A 73 -2.53 5.45 -4.83
CA LEU A 73 -2.71 5.47 -6.28
C LEU A 73 -3.66 6.58 -6.73
N ARG A 74 -4.69 6.91 -5.94
CA ARG A 74 -5.54 8.09 -6.21
C ARG A 74 -4.76 9.38 -6.11
N ASP A 75 -3.91 9.51 -5.09
CA ASP A 75 -3.07 10.69 -4.92
C ASP A 75 -2.07 10.84 -6.08
N LEU A 76 -1.38 9.75 -6.42
CA LEU A 76 -0.45 9.71 -7.56
C LEU A 76 -1.13 9.99 -8.91
N HIS A 77 -2.37 9.53 -9.08
CA HIS A 77 -3.17 9.82 -10.28
C HIS A 77 -3.61 11.28 -10.34
N ALA A 78 -3.93 11.89 -9.19
CA ALA A 78 -4.35 13.29 -9.12
C ALA A 78 -3.19 14.26 -9.31
N SER A 79 -2.01 13.93 -8.76
CA SER A 79 -0.82 14.77 -8.85
C SER A 79 0.45 13.94 -8.75
N LEU A 80 1.41 14.22 -9.64
CA LEU A 80 2.72 13.60 -9.57
C LEU A 80 3.51 14.23 -8.40
N PRO A 81 4.05 13.41 -7.46
CA PRO A 81 4.85 13.94 -6.36
C PRO A 81 6.10 14.69 -6.85
N GLU A 82 6.53 15.69 -6.09
CA GLU A 82 7.70 16.49 -6.44
C GLU A 82 8.95 15.61 -6.65
N GLY A 83 9.64 15.84 -7.76
CA GLY A 83 10.84 15.09 -8.14
C GLY A 83 10.59 13.66 -8.65
N TRP A 84 9.35 13.24 -8.82
CA TRP A 84 9.04 11.98 -9.52
C TRP A 84 8.97 12.20 -11.02
N SER A 85 9.47 11.22 -11.78
CA SER A 85 9.23 11.12 -13.22
C SER A 85 7.98 10.29 -13.49
N GLU A 86 7.36 10.46 -14.66
CA GLU A 86 6.25 9.60 -15.11
C GLU A 86 6.65 8.12 -15.11
N ARG A 87 7.89 7.81 -15.51
CA ARG A 87 8.43 6.45 -15.41
C ARG A 87 8.40 5.91 -13.99
N ARG A 88 8.78 6.73 -12.99
CA ARG A 88 8.76 6.30 -11.59
C ARG A 88 7.34 6.10 -11.09
N ALA A 89 6.37 6.90 -11.56
CA ALA A 89 4.96 6.70 -11.28
C ALA A 89 4.47 5.36 -11.87
N GLN A 90 4.81 5.07 -13.13
CA GLN A 90 4.49 3.79 -13.76
C GLN A 90 5.08 2.60 -12.98
N GLU A 91 6.37 2.67 -12.61
CA GLU A 91 7.02 1.65 -11.79
C GLU A 91 6.34 1.47 -10.41
N TYR A 92 5.67 2.50 -9.89
CA TYR A 92 4.86 2.42 -8.67
C TYR A 92 3.52 1.73 -8.93
N PHE A 93 2.80 2.07 -10.01
CA PHE A 93 1.56 1.39 -10.42
C PHE A 93 1.79 -0.10 -10.68
N ASP A 94 2.82 -0.45 -11.47
CA ASP A 94 3.16 -1.84 -11.79
C ASP A 94 3.47 -2.67 -10.54
N TRP A 95 4.14 -2.05 -9.56
CA TRP A 95 4.43 -2.69 -8.28
C TRP A 95 3.17 -2.84 -7.43
N ALA A 96 2.37 -1.79 -7.34
CA ALA A 96 1.14 -1.79 -6.55
C ALA A 96 0.14 -2.84 -7.08
N GLU A 97 0.03 -3.01 -8.39
CA GLU A 97 -0.82 -4.03 -9.00
C GLU A 97 -0.41 -5.45 -8.57
N LYS A 98 0.90 -5.75 -8.58
CA LYS A 98 1.43 -7.05 -8.12
C LYS A 98 1.12 -7.32 -6.65
N VAL A 99 1.20 -6.29 -5.80
CA VAL A 99 0.81 -6.42 -4.39
C VAL A 99 -0.69 -6.68 -4.28
N VAL A 100 -1.52 -5.90 -4.97
CA VAL A 100 -2.99 -6.02 -4.94
C VAL A 100 -3.46 -7.38 -5.43
N GLN A 101 -2.80 -8.00 -6.41
CA GLN A 101 -3.10 -9.37 -6.84
C GLN A 101 -3.09 -10.37 -5.66
N GLY A 102 -2.14 -10.25 -4.74
CA GLY A 102 -2.08 -11.08 -3.53
C GLY A 102 -3.09 -10.71 -2.45
N LEU A 103 -3.73 -9.54 -2.54
CA LEU A 103 -4.71 -9.03 -1.57
C LEU A 103 -6.16 -9.32 -1.97
N ARG A 104 -6.41 -9.74 -3.23
CA ARG A 104 -7.76 -9.95 -3.77
C ARG A 104 -8.60 -10.96 -2.99
N GLY A 105 -9.91 -10.83 -3.12
CA GLY A 105 -10.88 -11.64 -2.36
C GLY A 105 -11.06 -11.15 -0.93
N THR A 106 -10.71 -9.89 -0.65
CA THR A 106 -10.81 -9.28 0.68
C THR A 106 -11.93 -8.24 0.73
N ASN A 107 -11.98 -7.33 -0.25
CA ASN A 107 -13.00 -6.28 -0.35
C ASN A 107 -13.26 -5.89 -1.81
N LYS A 108 -14.43 -6.27 -2.32
CA LYS A 108 -14.78 -6.11 -3.74
C LYS A 108 -14.82 -4.66 -4.20
N ASP A 109 -15.26 -3.74 -3.34
CA ASP A 109 -15.42 -2.34 -3.72
C ASP A 109 -14.06 -1.65 -3.89
N MET A 110 -13.14 -1.86 -2.93
CA MET A 110 -11.76 -1.35 -3.04
C MET A 110 -11.02 -1.99 -4.22
N GLU A 111 -11.19 -3.30 -4.42
CA GLU A 111 -10.60 -4.02 -5.56
C GLU A 111 -11.11 -3.47 -6.89
N ALA A 112 -12.42 -3.20 -7.03
CA ALA A 112 -12.99 -2.64 -8.24
C ALA A 112 -12.51 -1.20 -8.53
N GLU A 113 -12.32 -0.39 -7.50
CA GLU A 113 -11.76 0.97 -7.64
C GLU A 113 -10.28 0.95 -8.05
N LEU A 114 -9.49 0.04 -7.49
CA LEU A 114 -8.11 -0.20 -7.89
C LEU A 114 -8.03 -0.66 -9.36
N ASP A 115 -8.92 -1.55 -9.79
CA ASP A 115 -8.99 -2.04 -11.18
C ASP A 115 -9.22 -0.92 -12.19
N LYS A 116 -10.04 0.08 -11.84
CA LYS A 116 -10.24 1.27 -12.68
C LYS A 116 -8.95 2.07 -12.82
N LEU A 117 -8.27 2.35 -11.70
CA LEU A 117 -7.01 3.10 -11.69
C LEU A 117 -5.91 2.39 -12.50
N PHE A 118 -5.77 1.07 -12.35
CA PHE A 118 -4.80 0.29 -13.14
C PHE A 118 -5.10 0.33 -14.63
N LYS A 119 -6.38 0.24 -15.01
CA LYS A 119 -6.80 0.32 -16.41
C LYS A 119 -6.54 1.71 -17.01
N GLU A 120 -6.92 2.77 -16.30
CA GLU A 120 -6.71 4.16 -16.73
C GLU A 120 -5.22 4.47 -16.92
N HIS A 121 -4.38 3.97 -16.02
CA HIS A 121 -2.92 4.16 -16.11
C HIS A 121 -2.26 3.31 -17.20
N SER A 122 -2.85 2.15 -17.56
CA SER A 122 -2.35 1.29 -18.64
C SER A 122 -2.78 1.75 -20.04
N SER A 123 -3.74 2.67 -20.13
CA SER A 123 -4.14 3.26 -21.41
C SER A 123 -3.04 4.19 -21.91
N PRO A 124 -2.62 4.09 -23.18
CA PRO A 124 -1.71 5.07 -23.78
C PRO A 124 -2.33 6.46 -23.63
N VAL A 125 -1.60 7.40 -23.04
CA VAL A 125 -1.98 8.81 -23.08
C VAL A 125 -2.10 9.16 -24.57
N GLU A 126 -3.31 9.45 -25.05
CA GLU A 126 -3.48 10.00 -26.39
C GLU A 126 -2.63 11.27 -26.44
N SER A 127 -1.53 11.20 -27.19
CA SER A 127 -0.69 12.35 -27.47
C SER A 127 -1.58 13.38 -28.15
N VAL A 128 -1.97 14.41 -27.42
CA VAL A 128 -2.52 15.64 -27.99
C VAL A 128 -1.38 16.27 -28.78
N ALA A 129 -1.27 15.88 -30.04
CA ALA A 129 -0.45 16.57 -31.02
C ALA A 129 -1.07 17.96 -31.23
N LEU A 130 -0.35 18.98 -30.74
CA LEU A 130 -0.50 20.36 -31.20
C LEU A 130 0.55 20.63 -32.29
#